data_AF-A0A0D7X2D3-F1
#
_entry.id   AF-A0A0D7X2D3-F1
#
_cell.length_a   1.000
_cell.length_b   1.000
_cell.length_c   1.000
_cell.angle_alpha   90.00
_cell.angle_beta   90.00
_cell.angle_gamma   90.00
#
_symmetry.space_group_name_H-M   'P 1'
#
loop_
_entity.id
_entity.type
_entity.pdbx_description
1 polymer ?
#
loop_
_entity_poly.entity_id
_entity_poly.type
_entity_poly.pdbx_seq_one_letter_code
_entity_poly.pdbx_strand_id
1 'polypeptide(L)'
;MGTSIPNRKNETASRGQGDVRTYTLSPEELAKIVGKPIPKSHIKPLTFRAKTVSNKEEQAIMAKFEKDDYLKIRASGASRQATATKLGISLKTLESYWLAKKWDIKTPKAEEVAIARYKESIQAKPKDDPKPVPAVAEAAAKTEPITQPEEHCEEDEPYKPVLTKAEDEAIKWLLTEWTKESLLVEHAIAPNGWEKGTKAEALNGMSVWLLAQALIAGYTVELTPEETLIEKYADSYNVDSAYNEGWRKGVRSALIATGKSIGGITD
;
A
#
# COMPACT_ATOMS: atom_id res chain seq x y z
N MET A 1 24.26 16.91 -18.45
CA MET A 1 24.10 17.02 -16.98
C MET A 1 25.49 17.19 -16.39
N GLY A 2 25.91 18.41 -16.05
CA GLY A 2 27.19 18.64 -15.38
C GLY A 2 27.02 18.51 -13.87
N THR A 3 27.89 17.75 -13.20
CA THR A 3 27.91 17.70 -11.73
C THR A 3 28.44 19.01 -11.15
N SER A 4 27.83 19.48 -10.07
CA SER A 4 28.23 20.73 -9.42
C SER A 4 29.65 20.62 -8.86
N ILE A 5 30.57 21.44 -9.38
CA ILE A 5 31.96 21.49 -8.92
C ILE A 5 31.97 22.01 -7.46
N PRO A 6 32.55 21.26 -6.50
CA PRO A 6 32.61 21.69 -5.10
C PRO A 6 33.36 23.02 -4.93
N ASN A 7 32.72 23.99 -4.29
CA ASN A 7 33.32 25.31 -4.07
C ASN A 7 34.27 25.27 -2.87
N ARG A 8 35.55 24.98 -3.15
CA ARG A 8 36.66 24.88 -2.19
C ARG A 8 36.72 26.02 -1.15
N LYS A 9 36.25 27.23 -1.47
CA LYS A 9 36.17 28.34 -0.50
C LYS A 9 35.21 28.04 0.66
N ASN A 10 34.07 27.41 0.40
CA ASN A 10 33.09 27.08 1.44
C ASN A 10 33.61 25.96 2.37
N GLU A 11 34.32 24.97 1.81
CA GLU A 11 34.91 23.86 2.57
C GLU A 11 36.03 24.36 3.49
N THR A 12 36.95 25.18 2.95
CA THR A 12 38.07 25.76 3.71
C THR A 12 37.68 26.86 4.70
N ALA A 13 36.49 27.47 4.56
CA ALA A 13 35.99 28.50 5.49
C ALA A 13 35.31 27.91 6.74
N SER A 14 35.06 26.60 6.79
CA SER A 14 34.41 25.94 7.93
C SER A 14 35.34 25.91 9.16
N ARG A 15 35.11 26.82 10.11
CA ARG A 15 35.88 26.94 11.36
C ARG A 15 35.42 25.95 12.44
N GLY A 16 35.32 24.67 12.08
CA GLY A 16 34.95 23.58 12.97
C GLY A 16 33.52 23.66 13.52
N GLN A 17 33.15 22.67 14.34
CA GLN A 17 31.98 22.79 15.23
C GLN A 17 32.42 23.58 16.47
N GLY A 18 31.79 24.73 16.73
CA GLY A 18 32.03 25.49 17.95
C GLY A 18 31.52 24.77 19.19
N ASP A 19 32.00 25.18 20.38
CA ASP A 19 31.69 24.54 21.66
C ASP A 19 30.18 24.30 21.86
N VAL A 20 29.80 23.03 21.89
CA VAL A 20 28.42 22.60 22.11
C VAL A 20 28.10 22.75 23.60
N ARG A 21 27.49 23.88 23.96
CA ARG A 21 26.95 24.07 25.32
C ARG A 21 25.76 23.16 25.55
N THR A 22 25.98 22.05 26.22
CA THR A 22 24.91 21.17 26.71
C THR A 22 24.27 21.77 27.96
N TYR A 23 22.94 21.80 27.98
CA TYR A 23 22.14 22.21 29.15
C TYR A 23 21.22 21.04 29.51
N THR A 24 21.43 20.44 30.68
CA THR A 24 20.52 19.43 31.24
C THR A 24 19.37 20.13 31.95
N LEU A 25 18.19 20.16 31.31
CA LEU A 25 16.97 20.69 31.92
C LEU A 25 16.44 19.73 32.98
N SER A 26 15.93 20.27 34.09
CA SER A 26 15.20 19.47 35.08
C SER A 26 13.83 19.02 34.55
N PRO A 27 13.23 17.95 35.10
CA PRO A 27 11.91 17.47 34.67
C PRO A 27 10.81 18.56 34.75
N GLU A 28 10.89 19.43 35.75
CA GLU A 28 9.94 20.55 35.91
C GLU A 28 10.10 21.64 34.85
N GLU A 29 11.31 21.85 34.32
CA GLU A 29 11.57 22.81 33.25
C GLU A 29 11.15 22.26 31.89
N LEU A 30 11.38 20.96 31.65
CA LEU A 30 10.86 20.25 30.48
C LEU A 30 9.33 20.35 30.40
N ALA A 31 8.62 20.08 31.51
CA ALA A 31 7.16 20.22 31.58
C ALA A 31 6.67 21.65 31.32
N LYS A 32 7.49 22.68 31.59
CA LYS A 32 7.17 24.08 31.29
C LYS A 32 7.39 24.46 29.82
N ILE A 33 8.06 23.63 29.01
CA ILE A 33 8.42 23.89 27.61
C ILE A 33 7.58 23.04 26.65
N VAL A 34 7.37 21.75 26.96
CA VAL A 34 6.60 20.82 26.12
C VAL A 34 5.15 21.32 25.97
N GLY A 35 4.70 21.46 24.72
CA GLY A 35 3.32 21.83 24.38
C GLY A 35 3.02 23.33 24.29
N LYS A 36 3.95 24.24 24.63
CA LYS A 36 3.74 25.68 24.45
C LYS A 36 4.06 26.14 23.01
N PRO A 37 3.28 27.07 22.43
CA PRO A 37 3.60 27.63 21.13
C PRO A 37 4.91 28.42 21.18
N ILE A 38 5.77 28.21 20.17
CA ILE A 38 7.07 28.89 20.07
C ILE A 38 6.85 30.42 20.09
N PRO A 39 7.53 31.18 20.98
CA PRO A 39 7.32 32.61 21.11
C PRO A 39 7.70 33.34 19.80
N LYS A 40 6.87 34.33 19.41
CA LYS A 40 7.02 35.10 18.16
C LYS A 40 8.36 35.84 18.02
N SER A 41 9.09 36.05 19.12
CA SER A 41 10.43 36.64 19.14
C SER A 41 11.54 35.69 18.67
N HIS A 42 11.27 34.38 18.55
CA HIS A 42 12.28 33.42 18.13
C HIS A 42 12.50 33.46 16.61
N ILE A 43 13.42 34.32 16.18
CA ILE A 43 13.89 34.38 14.79
C ILE A 43 14.53 33.02 14.47
N LYS A 44 13.96 32.28 13.50
CA LYS A 44 14.52 31.01 13.04
C LYS A 44 15.82 31.31 12.27
N PRO A 45 16.98 30.74 12.66
CA PRO A 45 18.28 31.14 12.11
C PRO A 45 18.48 30.78 10.62
N LEU A 46 17.68 29.85 10.09
CA LEU A 46 17.51 29.68 8.65
C LEU A 46 16.10 30.13 8.25
N THR A 47 16.04 31.10 7.33
CA THR A 47 14.88 31.28 6.46
C THR A 47 14.83 30.15 5.43
N PHE A 48 14.49 28.94 5.90
CA PHE A 48 13.86 27.99 5.01
C PHE A 48 12.61 28.67 4.46
N ARG A 49 12.68 29.11 3.21
CA ARG A 49 11.50 29.24 2.34
C ARG A 49 10.93 27.84 2.18
N ALA A 50 10.22 27.37 3.20
CA ALA A 50 9.08 26.53 2.95
C ALA A 50 8.24 27.32 1.96
N LYS A 51 8.21 26.87 0.70
CA LYS A 51 7.13 27.26 -0.19
C LYS A 51 5.88 26.88 0.59
N THR A 52 5.10 27.88 0.99
CA THR A 52 3.72 27.63 1.36
C THR A 52 3.13 26.92 0.15
N VAL A 53 2.91 25.62 0.31
CA VAL A 53 2.12 24.86 -0.65
C VAL A 53 0.72 25.43 -0.48
N SER A 54 0.43 26.46 -1.29
CA SER A 54 -0.88 27.07 -1.44
C SER A 54 -1.85 25.92 -1.60
N ASN A 55 -2.72 25.72 -0.59
CA ASN A 55 -3.59 24.57 -0.40
C ASN A 55 -3.71 23.73 -1.66
N LYS A 56 -2.81 22.74 -1.80
CA LYS A 56 -2.91 21.79 -2.89
C LYS A 56 -4.20 21.07 -2.56
N GLU A 57 -5.22 21.35 -3.38
CA GLU A 57 -6.58 20.86 -3.22
C GLU A 57 -6.51 19.44 -2.69
N GLU A 58 -7.21 19.17 -1.57
CA GLU A 58 -7.35 17.81 -1.07
C GLU A 58 -7.69 16.95 -2.27
N GLN A 59 -6.74 16.12 -2.70
CA GLN A 59 -6.95 15.22 -3.82
C GLN A 59 -7.86 14.15 -3.27
N ALA A 60 -9.16 14.49 -3.25
CA ALA A 60 -10.25 13.62 -2.86
C ALA A 60 -9.98 12.29 -3.53
N ILE A 61 -9.80 11.26 -2.71
CA ILE A 61 -9.38 9.91 -3.14
C ILE A 61 -10.33 9.51 -4.27
N MET A 62 -9.86 9.65 -5.51
CA MET A 62 -10.76 9.65 -6.66
C MET A 62 -11.19 8.22 -6.90
N ALA A 63 -12.38 7.88 -6.42
CA ALA A 63 -13.02 6.61 -6.71
C ALA A 63 -12.89 6.32 -8.21
N LYS A 64 -12.28 5.17 -8.53
CA LYS A 64 -12.14 4.70 -9.92
C LYS A 64 -13.53 4.26 -10.39
N PHE A 65 -14.32 5.18 -10.94
CA PHE A 65 -15.58 4.81 -11.61
C PHE A 65 -15.41 4.80 -13.12
N GLU A 66 -16.03 3.82 -13.76
CA GLU A 66 -15.91 3.62 -15.20
C GLU A 66 -16.96 4.44 -15.98
N LYS A 67 -16.71 4.58 -17.28
CA LYS A 67 -17.63 5.26 -18.21
C LYS A 67 -18.99 4.57 -18.26
N ASP A 68 -18.99 3.24 -18.14
CA ASP A 68 -20.18 2.42 -18.31
C ASP A 68 -21.10 2.47 -17.08
N ASP A 69 -20.59 2.63 -15.86
CA ASP A 69 -21.42 2.84 -14.67
C ASP A 69 -22.20 4.16 -14.75
N TYR A 70 -21.53 5.22 -15.21
CA TYR A 70 -22.17 6.50 -15.45
C TYR A 70 -23.24 6.39 -16.55
N LEU A 71 -22.92 5.76 -17.68
CA LEU A 71 -23.87 5.57 -18.77
C LEU A 71 -25.05 4.68 -18.37
N LYS A 72 -24.85 3.66 -17.53
CA LYS A 72 -25.89 2.80 -16.95
C LYS A 72 -26.86 3.59 -16.06
N ILE A 73 -26.34 4.42 -15.15
CA ILE A 73 -27.16 5.27 -14.26
C ILE A 73 -27.91 6.36 -15.06
N ARG A 74 -27.30 6.91 -16.12
CA ARG A 74 -27.96 7.88 -17.01
C ARG A 74 -28.96 7.25 -17.96
N ALA A 75 -28.70 6.03 -18.44
CA ALA A 75 -29.63 5.27 -19.27
C ALA A 75 -30.92 4.90 -18.52
N SER A 76 -30.83 4.70 -17.19
CA SER A 76 -31.99 4.53 -16.29
C SER A 76 -32.73 5.83 -15.96
N GLY A 77 -32.41 6.96 -16.63
CA GLY A 77 -33.13 8.23 -16.50
C GLY A 77 -32.75 9.11 -15.31
N ALA A 78 -31.75 8.75 -14.50
CA ALA A 78 -31.31 9.60 -13.39
C ALA A 78 -30.68 10.91 -13.89
N SER A 79 -30.87 12.04 -13.19
CA SER A 79 -30.23 13.32 -13.54
C SER A 79 -28.71 13.29 -13.29
N ARG A 80 -27.95 14.21 -13.90
CA ARG A 80 -26.49 14.35 -13.64
C ARG A 80 -26.18 14.50 -12.15
N GLN A 81 -26.98 15.28 -11.43
CA GLN A 81 -26.81 15.51 -9.99
C GLN A 81 -27.09 14.24 -9.17
N ALA A 82 -28.15 13.49 -9.50
CA ALA A 82 -28.43 12.19 -8.88
C ALA A 82 -27.40 11.10 -9.25
N THR A 83 -26.72 11.25 -10.39
CA THR A 83 -25.61 10.37 -10.79
C THR A 83 -24.34 10.72 -10.00
N ALA A 84 -24.04 12.01 -9.85
CA ALA A 84 -22.90 12.48 -9.06
C ALA A 84 -22.99 12.04 -7.59
N THR A 85 -24.17 12.14 -6.95
CA THR A 85 -24.36 11.67 -5.57
C THR A 85 -24.24 10.15 -5.45
N LYS A 86 -24.76 9.37 -6.42
CA LYS A 86 -24.58 7.91 -6.46
C LYS A 86 -23.13 7.47 -6.64
N LEU A 87 -22.32 8.27 -7.35
CA LEU A 87 -20.88 8.04 -7.54
C LEU A 87 -20.01 8.67 -6.43
N GLY A 88 -20.60 9.28 -5.41
CA GLY A 88 -19.85 9.88 -4.28
C GLY A 88 -19.03 11.13 -4.64
N ILE A 89 -19.37 11.84 -5.72
CA ILE A 89 -18.57 12.95 -6.27
C ILE A 89 -19.34 14.27 -6.35
N SER A 90 -18.59 15.38 -6.41
CA SER A 90 -19.18 16.68 -6.72
C SER A 90 -19.59 16.76 -8.20
N LEU A 91 -20.69 17.48 -8.48
CA LEU A 91 -21.16 17.74 -9.85
C LEU A 91 -20.09 18.48 -10.68
N LYS A 92 -19.33 19.40 -10.08
CA LYS A 92 -18.22 20.09 -10.76
C LYS A 92 -17.13 19.11 -11.19
N THR A 93 -16.79 18.13 -10.34
CA THR A 93 -15.80 17.09 -10.65
C THR A 93 -16.29 16.19 -11.78
N LEU A 94 -17.55 15.76 -11.75
CA LEU A 94 -18.18 14.99 -12.81
C LEU A 94 -18.12 15.70 -14.16
N GLU A 95 -18.50 16.97 -14.22
CA GLU A 95 -18.57 17.72 -15.48
C GLU A 95 -17.18 18.11 -16.03
N SER A 96 -16.31 18.67 -15.18
CA SER A 96 -15.01 19.21 -15.64
C SER A 96 -13.91 18.16 -15.83
N TYR A 97 -13.89 17.10 -15.01
CA TYR A 97 -12.84 16.07 -15.07
C TYR A 97 -13.31 14.82 -15.80
N TRP A 98 -14.46 14.26 -15.43
CA TRP A 98 -14.88 12.96 -15.97
C TRP A 98 -15.51 13.08 -17.35
N LEU A 99 -16.56 13.88 -17.50
CA LEU A 99 -17.21 14.11 -18.78
C LEU A 99 -16.24 14.82 -19.76
N ALA A 100 -15.74 16.01 -19.42
CA ALA A 100 -14.97 16.81 -20.37
C ALA A 100 -13.52 16.34 -20.63
N LYS A 101 -12.84 15.72 -19.65
CA LYS A 101 -11.39 15.39 -19.74
C LYS A 101 -11.08 13.89 -19.83
N LYS A 102 -11.84 13.01 -19.16
CA LYS A 102 -11.62 11.54 -19.20
C LYS A 102 -12.42 10.83 -20.29
N TRP A 103 -13.65 11.24 -20.57
CA TRP A 103 -14.56 10.51 -21.49
C TRP A 103 -14.92 11.27 -22.77
N ASP A 104 -14.42 12.50 -22.92
CA ASP A 104 -14.61 13.44 -24.03
C ASP A 104 -16.08 13.83 -24.34
N ILE A 105 -16.95 13.77 -23.33
CA ILE A 105 -18.35 14.16 -23.40
C ILE A 105 -18.48 15.64 -23.00
N LYS A 106 -18.10 16.54 -23.90
CA LYS A 106 -18.06 18.00 -23.64
C LYS A 106 -19.41 18.72 -23.72
N THR A 107 -20.46 18.09 -24.27
CA THR A 107 -21.77 18.72 -24.49
C THR A 107 -22.93 17.80 -24.09
N PRO A 108 -24.10 18.33 -23.68
CA PRO A 108 -25.26 17.49 -23.36
C PRO A 108 -25.73 16.64 -24.56
N LYS A 109 -25.60 17.16 -25.79
CA LYS A 109 -25.93 16.40 -27.01
C LYS A 109 -25.00 15.19 -27.22
N ALA A 110 -23.71 15.34 -26.93
CA ALA A 110 -22.76 14.22 -27.00
C ALA A 110 -23.07 13.16 -25.93
N GLU A 111 -23.57 13.57 -24.77
CA GLU A 111 -24.00 12.68 -23.69
C GLU A 111 -25.23 11.87 -24.09
N GLU A 112 -26.25 12.51 -24.67
CA GLU A 112 -27.45 11.85 -25.20
C GLU A 112 -27.11 10.82 -26.28
N VAL A 113 -26.19 11.14 -27.20
CA VAL A 113 -25.69 10.20 -28.23
C VAL A 113 -24.93 9.03 -27.59
N ALA A 114 -24.14 9.26 -26.54
CA ALA A 114 -23.46 8.18 -25.82
C ALA A 114 -24.45 7.26 -25.08
N ILE A 115 -25.48 7.83 -24.46
CA ILE A 115 -26.57 7.07 -23.80
C ILE A 115 -27.39 6.29 -24.84
N ALA A 116 -27.66 6.85 -26.02
CA ALA A 116 -28.35 6.16 -27.10
C ALA A 116 -27.55 4.95 -27.60
N ARG A 117 -26.26 5.13 -27.92
CA ARG A 117 -25.36 4.04 -28.32
C ARG A 117 -25.23 2.94 -27.26
N TYR A 118 -25.25 3.31 -25.98
CA TYR A 118 -25.23 2.36 -24.86
C TYR A 118 -26.55 1.58 -24.73
N LYS A 119 -27.69 2.20 -25.02
CA LYS A 119 -28.98 1.49 -25.10
C LYS A 119 -29.05 0.57 -26.31
N GLU A 120 -28.53 1.00 -27.45
CA GLU A 120 -28.41 0.20 -28.67
C GLU A 120 -27.50 -1.02 -28.46
N SER A 121 -26.34 -0.89 -27.80
CA SER A 121 -25.45 -2.03 -27.52
C SER A 121 -26.02 -3.06 -26.54
N ILE A 122 -26.96 -2.65 -25.67
CA ILE A 122 -27.73 -3.56 -24.82
C ILE A 122 -28.86 -4.24 -25.61
N GLN A 123 -29.55 -3.53 -26.51
CA GLN A 123 -30.65 -4.08 -27.31
C GLN A 123 -30.16 -4.95 -28.50
N ALA A 124 -28.96 -4.70 -29.01
CA ALA A 124 -28.36 -5.43 -30.14
C ALA A 124 -27.85 -6.84 -29.78
N LYS A 125 -28.20 -7.39 -28.62
CA LYS A 125 -28.12 -8.82 -28.32
C LYS A 125 -29.51 -9.43 -28.52
N PRO A 126 -29.81 -10.06 -29.67
CA PRO A 126 -31.12 -10.64 -29.92
C PRO A 126 -31.33 -11.85 -29.00
N LYS A 127 -32.56 -11.99 -28.51
CA LYS A 127 -33.06 -13.25 -27.95
C LYS A 127 -33.50 -14.15 -29.11
N ASP A 128 -33.14 -15.42 -29.06
CA ASP A 128 -33.94 -16.51 -29.61
C ASP A 128 -34.09 -17.58 -28.51
N ASP A 129 -35.34 -17.85 -28.15
CA ASP A 129 -35.82 -18.82 -27.14
C ASP A 129 -36.54 -19.99 -27.87
N PRO A 130 -37.02 -21.09 -27.24
CA PRO A 130 -37.04 -21.47 -25.81
C PRO A 130 -36.37 -22.89 -25.62
N LYS A 131 -36.62 -23.80 -24.66
CA LYS A 131 -37.67 -23.93 -23.62
C LYS A 131 -37.23 -24.58 -22.26
N PRO A 132 -37.51 -25.84 -21.82
CA PRO A 132 -37.39 -26.22 -20.39
C PRO A 132 -36.33 -27.33 -20.13
N VAL A 133 -36.10 -27.89 -18.94
CA VAL A 133 -36.75 -27.82 -17.58
C VAL A 133 -35.63 -27.56 -16.51
N PRO A 134 -35.85 -27.51 -15.17
CA PRO A 134 -35.16 -26.49 -14.35
C PRO A 134 -34.31 -27.01 -13.16
N ALA A 135 -33.46 -26.13 -12.61
CA ALA A 135 -33.13 -26.10 -11.16
C ALA A 135 -32.68 -24.69 -10.71
N VAL A 136 -33.07 -24.35 -9.48
CA VAL A 136 -33.15 -23.03 -8.82
C VAL A 136 -31.83 -22.52 -8.21
N ALA A 137 -31.65 -21.18 -8.15
CA ALA A 137 -30.69 -20.38 -7.35
C ALA A 137 -29.17 -20.60 -7.65
N GLU A 138 -28.26 -19.64 -7.53
CA GLU A 138 -28.13 -18.56 -6.54
C GLU A 138 -27.33 -17.35 -7.11
N ALA A 139 -27.06 -16.31 -6.30
CA ALA A 139 -26.53 -15.03 -6.76
C ALA A 139 -25.01 -15.03 -7.02
N ALA A 140 -24.59 -14.86 -8.28
CA ALA A 140 -23.19 -14.62 -8.63
C ALA A 140 -22.86 -13.11 -8.64
N ALA A 141 -22.24 -12.63 -7.57
CA ALA A 141 -21.61 -11.31 -7.56
C ALA A 141 -20.49 -11.26 -8.61
N LYS A 142 -20.47 -10.22 -9.45
CA LYS A 142 -19.43 -10.06 -10.46
C LYS A 142 -18.25 -9.27 -9.90
N THR A 143 -17.13 -9.97 -9.78
CA THR A 143 -15.81 -9.48 -9.39
C THR A 143 -15.30 -8.35 -10.30
N GLU A 144 -14.66 -7.37 -9.68
CA GLU A 144 -13.87 -6.34 -10.38
C GLU A 144 -12.55 -6.94 -10.90
N PRO A 145 -12.04 -6.52 -12.07
CA PRO A 145 -10.72 -6.92 -12.55
C PRO A 145 -9.63 -6.12 -11.81
N ILE A 146 -8.78 -6.83 -11.06
CA ILE A 146 -7.66 -6.24 -10.32
C ILE A 146 -6.64 -5.64 -11.29
N THR A 147 -6.27 -4.38 -11.03
CA THR A 147 -5.25 -3.66 -11.82
C THR A 147 -3.88 -4.28 -11.54
N GLN A 148 -3.25 -4.89 -12.56
CA GLN A 148 -1.83 -5.26 -12.50
C GLN A 148 -0.97 -3.98 -12.48
N PRO A 149 0.09 -3.90 -11.66
CA PRO A 149 1.13 -2.90 -11.84
C PRO A 149 2.03 -3.31 -13.03
N GLU A 150 1.88 -2.62 -14.16
CA GLU A 150 2.78 -2.74 -15.32
C GLU A 150 4.14 -2.06 -15.06
N GLU A 151 4.97 -2.63 -14.20
CA GLU A 151 6.42 -2.35 -14.16
C GLU A 151 7.19 -3.66 -13.93
N HIS A 152 7.48 -4.39 -15.02
CA HIS A 152 8.82 -4.92 -15.35
C HIS A 152 8.75 -5.82 -16.60
N CYS A 153 9.37 -5.36 -17.69
CA CYS A 153 9.72 -6.22 -18.81
C CYS A 153 11.16 -6.69 -18.61
N GLU A 154 11.38 -7.87 -18.06
CA GLU A 154 12.64 -8.63 -18.16
C GLU A 154 12.42 -10.07 -17.62
N GLU A 155 12.56 -11.06 -18.51
CA GLU A 155 12.78 -12.51 -18.28
C GLU A 155 11.85 -13.31 -17.32
N ASP A 156 10.81 -13.93 -17.89
CA ASP A 156 10.21 -15.26 -17.62
C ASP A 156 10.11 -15.87 -16.19
N GLU A 157 10.17 -15.10 -15.10
CA GLU A 157 9.69 -15.55 -13.78
C GLU A 157 8.27 -15.03 -13.45
N PRO A 158 7.35 -15.90 -13.00
CA PRO A 158 6.03 -15.44 -12.54
C PRO A 158 6.19 -14.57 -11.30
N TYR A 159 5.62 -13.36 -11.33
CA TYR A 159 5.68 -12.41 -10.23
C TYR A 159 5.25 -13.06 -8.90
N LYS A 160 6.18 -13.14 -7.95
CA LYS A 160 5.96 -13.66 -6.59
C LYS A 160 5.66 -12.47 -5.68
N PRO A 161 4.51 -12.45 -4.97
CA PRO A 161 4.25 -11.40 -3.98
C PRO A 161 5.27 -11.49 -2.84
N VAL A 162 5.52 -10.34 -2.22
CA VAL A 162 6.30 -10.23 -1.01
C VAL A 162 5.34 -10.21 0.18
N LEU A 163 5.58 -11.08 1.16
CA LEU A 163 4.79 -11.17 2.40
C LEU A 163 5.68 -10.83 3.59
N THR A 164 5.10 -10.28 4.65
CA THR A 164 5.78 -10.16 5.94
C THR A 164 5.94 -11.54 6.59
N LYS A 165 6.92 -11.67 7.48
CA LYS A 165 7.11 -12.90 8.26
C LYS A 165 5.88 -13.30 9.09
N ALA A 166 5.12 -12.33 9.60
CA ALA A 166 3.90 -12.61 10.35
C ALA A 166 2.83 -13.29 9.47
N GLU A 167 2.69 -12.84 8.21
CA GLU A 167 1.80 -13.43 7.22
C GLU A 167 2.27 -14.81 6.76
N ASP A 168 3.57 -14.99 6.56
CA ASP A 168 4.21 -16.30 6.29
C ASP A 168 3.94 -17.31 7.42
N GLU A 169 4.18 -16.93 8.67
CA GLU A 169 3.89 -17.76 9.84
C GLU A 169 2.40 -18.07 9.98
N ALA A 170 1.52 -17.13 9.63
CA ALA A 170 0.07 -17.33 9.65
C ALA A 170 -0.40 -18.32 8.57
N ILE A 171 0.09 -18.19 7.33
CA ILE A 171 -0.19 -19.12 6.24
C ILE A 171 0.34 -20.51 6.60
N LYS A 172 1.59 -20.61 7.09
CA LYS A 172 2.18 -21.89 7.54
C LYS A 172 1.39 -22.52 8.68
N TRP A 173 0.90 -21.72 9.63
CA TRP A 173 0.10 -22.22 10.76
C TRP A 173 -1.26 -22.76 10.31
N LEU A 174 -2.00 -22.01 9.49
CA LEU A 174 -3.31 -22.46 8.97
C LEU A 174 -3.18 -23.69 8.06
N LEU A 175 -2.13 -23.76 7.22
CA LEU A 175 -1.89 -24.90 6.33
C LEU A 175 -1.49 -26.21 7.06
N THR A 176 -1.37 -26.21 8.39
CA THR A 176 -1.22 -27.46 9.16
C THR A 176 -2.53 -28.25 9.26
N GLU A 177 -3.67 -27.55 9.30
CA GLU A 177 -5.00 -28.14 9.46
C GLU A 177 -5.87 -27.94 8.21
N TRP A 178 -5.60 -26.92 7.40
CA TRP A 178 -6.45 -26.48 6.29
C TRP A 178 -5.78 -26.68 4.93
N THR A 179 -6.59 -26.95 3.90
CA THR A 179 -6.10 -26.94 2.51
C THR A 179 -5.94 -25.51 2.00
N LYS A 180 -5.09 -25.31 0.98
CA LYS A 180 -4.94 -24.01 0.29
C LYS A 180 -6.28 -23.47 -0.22
N GLU A 181 -7.16 -24.34 -0.68
CA GLU A 181 -8.47 -24.01 -1.21
C GLU A 181 -9.43 -23.53 -0.12
N SER A 182 -9.56 -24.30 0.98
CA SER A 182 -10.39 -23.91 2.13
C SER A 182 -9.93 -22.61 2.76
N LEU A 183 -8.61 -22.42 2.91
CA LEU A 183 -8.00 -21.20 3.43
C LEU A 183 -8.35 -19.96 2.57
N LEU A 184 -8.32 -20.11 1.25
CA LEU A 184 -8.63 -19.03 0.30
C LEU A 184 -10.14 -18.71 0.29
N VAL A 185 -11.01 -19.73 0.35
CA VAL A 185 -12.48 -19.56 0.42
C VAL A 185 -12.88 -18.83 1.70
N GLU A 186 -12.41 -19.28 2.86
CA GLU A 186 -12.76 -18.66 4.15
C GLU A 186 -12.18 -17.25 4.28
N HIS A 187 -10.96 -17.00 3.79
CA HIS A 187 -10.44 -15.64 3.72
C HIS A 187 -11.24 -14.75 2.76
N ALA A 188 -11.85 -15.30 1.70
CA ALA A 188 -12.75 -14.56 0.83
C ALA A 188 -14.11 -14.26 1.48
N ILE A 189 -14.59 -15.14 2.35
CA ILE A 189 -15.82 -14.95 3.15
C ILE A 189 -15.58 -13.88 4.24
N ALA A 190 -14.45 -13.94 4.94
CA ALA A 190 -14.11 -13.02 6.03
C ALA A 190 -12.64 -12.56 6.00
N PRO A 191 -12.28 -11.57 5.14
CA PRO A 191 -10.91 -11.05 5.03
C PRO A 191 -10.33 -10.41 6.31
N ASN A 192 -11.21 -10.10 7.28
CA ASN A 192 -10.87 -9.57 8.60
C ASN A 192 -11.45 -10.44 9.74
N GLY A 193 -11.75 -11.71 9.44
CA GLY A 193 -12.43 -12.64 10.36
C GLY A 193 -11.51 -13.50 11.21
N TRP A 194 -10.18 -13.43 11.03
CA TRP A 194 -9.25 -14.26 11.76
C TRP A 194 -9.17 -13.86 13.23
N GLU A 195 -9.15 -14.85 14.12
CA GLU A 195 -9.23 -14.65 15.56
C GLU A 195 -8.04 -13.85 16.10
N LYS A 196 -8.34 -12.79 16.87
CA LYS A 196 -7.33 -11.91 17.44
C LYS A 196 -6.54 -12.61 18.55
N GLY A 197 -5.24 -12.38 18.59
CA GLY A 197 -4.30 -13.09 19.47
C GLY A 197 -3.86 -14.47 18.95
N THR A 198 -4.35 -14.91 17.79
CA THR A 198 -3.82 -16.10 17.09
C THR A 198 -2.82 -15.70 16.02
N LYS A 199 -2.03 -16.65 15.51
CA LYS A 199 -1.13 -16.39 14.37
C LYS A 199 -1.90 -15.95 13.12
N ALA A 200 -3.13 -16.42 12.93
CA ALA A 200 -3.96 -16.05 11.79
C ALA A 200 -4.37 -14.55 11.78
N GLU A 201 -4.27 -13.83 12.91
CA GLU A 201 -4.57 -12.38 12.95
C GLU A 201 -3.72 -11.58 11.96
N ALA A 202 -2.49 -12.03 11.64
CA ALA A 202 -1.63 -11.37 10.67
C ALA A 202 -2.19 -11.34 9.23
N LEU A 203 -3.16 -12.18 8.90
CA LEU A 203 -3.85 -12.17 7.60
C LEU A 203 -5.07 -11.23 7.59
N ASN A 204 -5.45 -10.62 8.71
CA ASN A 204 -6.56 -9.67 8.73
C ASN A 204 -6.20 -8.41 7.94
N GLY A 205 -6.96 -8.16 6.87
CA GLY A 205 -6.74 -7.04 5.96
C GLY A 205 -5.80 -7.36 4.78
N MET A 206 -5.28 -8.58 4.71
CA MET A 206 -4.68 -9.10 3.47
C MET A 206 -5.75 -9.10 2.36
N SER A 207 -5.33 -8.86 1.11
CA SER A 207 -6.23 -9.04 -0.02
C SER A 207 -6.30 -10.51 -0.44
N VAL A 208 -7.51 -11.00 -0.72
CA VAL A 208 -7.75 -12.36 -1.24
C VAL A 208 -6.90 -12.66 -2.47
N TRP A 209 -6.66 -11.65 -3.31
CA TRP A 209 -5.77 -11.76 -4.47
C TRP A 209 -4.31 -12.02 -4.10
N LEU A 210 -3.75 -11.25 -3.15
CA LEU A 210 -2.37 -11.44 -2.68
C LEU A 210 -2.19 -12.84 -2.09
N LEU A 211 -3.16 -13.28 -1.28
CA LEU A 211 -3.18 -14.62 -0.69
C LEU A 211 -3.27 -15.71 -1.76
N ALA A 212 -4.18 -15.56 -2.74
CA ALA A 212 -4.30 -16.49 -3.86
C ALA A 212 -2.99 -16.60 -4.65
N GLN A 213 -2.37 -15.46 -4.96
CA GLN A 213 -1.12 -15.40 -5.68
C GLN A 213 0.02 -16.06 -4.89
N ALA A 214 0.12 -15.80 -3.58
CA ALA A 214 1.08 -16.43 -2.68
C ALA A 214 0.91 -17.96 -2.60
N LEU A 215 -0.33 -18.45 -2.53
CA LEU A 215 -0.62 -19.89 -2.44
C LEU A 215 -0.39 -20.65 -3.75
N ILE A 216 -0.56 -19.97 -4.91
CA ILE A 216 -0.45 -20.56 -6.25
C ILE A 216 0.98 -20.43 -6.81
N ALA A 217 1.54 -19.22 -6.84
CA ALA A 217 2.85 -18.92 -7.44
C ALA A 217 4.02 -19.01 -6.45
N GLY A 218 3.74 -19.17 -5.15
CA GLY A 218 4.72 -18.96 -4.08
C GLY A 218 4.90 -17.48 -3.76
N TYR A 219 5.74 -17.17 -2.77
CA TYR A 219 6.00 -15.82 -2.30
C TYR A 219 7.43 -15.69 -1.76
N THR A 220 7.87 -14.46 -1.55
CA THR A 220 9.13 -14.15 -0.84
C THR A 220 8.79 -13.49 0.50
N VAL A 221 9.62 -13.73 1.53
CA VAL A 221 9.39 -13.15 2.87
C VAL A 221 10.26 -11.91 3.05
N GLU A 222 9.64 -10.77 3.31
CA GLU A 222 10.31 -9.56 3.76
C GLU A 222 10.74 -9.76 5.23
N LEU A 223 12.03 -10.01 5.41
CA LEU A 223 12.67 -10.08 6.71
C LEU A 223 13.29 -8.72 7.05
N THR A 224 13.12 -8.28 8.30
CA THR A 224 13.88 -7.12 8.76
C THR A 224 15.39 -7.44 8.80
N PRO A 225 16.30 -6.44 8.73
CA PRO A 225 17.74 -6.69 8.81
C PRO A 225 18.18 -7.40 10.10
N GLU A 226 17.42 -7.26 11.17
CA GLU A 226 17.68 -7.91 12.47
C GLU A 226 17.23 -9.37 12.44
N GLU A 227 16.08 -9.68 11.85
CA GLU A 227 15.63 -11.07 11.65
C GLU A 227 16.48 -11.84 10.64
N THR A 228 16.90 -11.19 9.55
CA THR A 228 17.85 -11.76 8.58
C THR A 228 19.19 -12.09 9.26
N LEU A 229 19.59 -11.29 10.26
CA LEU A 229 20.80 -11.56 11.05
C LEU A 229 20.58 -12.73 12.02
N ILE A 230 19.42 -12.84 12.66
CA ILE A 230 19.05 -13.99 13.51
C ILE A 230 19.03 -15.28 12.70
N GLU A 231 18.40 -15.29 11.52
CA GLU A 231 18.33 -16.47 10.64
C GLU A 231 19.73 -16.93 10.22
N LYS A 232 20.56 -16.03 9.68
CA LYS A 232 21.96 -16.34 9.34
C LYS A 232 22.78 -16.74 10.56
N TYR A 233 22.46 -16.22 11.74
CA TYR A 233 23.12 -16.59 12.98
C TYR A 233 22.74 -18.01 13.41
N ALA A 234 21.47 -18.39 13.31
CA ALA A 234 21.00 -19.76 13.51
C ALA A 234 21.60 -20.73 12.49
N ASP A 235 21.57 -20.38 11.19
CA ASP A 235 22.12 -21.20 10.11
C ASP A 235 23.61 -21.51 10.28
N SER A 236 24.37 -20.59 10.86
CA SER A 236 25.79 -20.84 11.16
C SER A 236 26.01 -22.04 12.10
N TYR A 237 25.01 -22.45 12.90
CA TYR A 237 25.07 -23.63 13.76
C TYR A 237 24.79 -24.94 13.01
N ASN A 238 24.19 -24.90 11.81
CA ASN A 238 23.89 -26.10 11.01
C ASN A 238 25.17 -26.79 10.49
N VAL A 239 26.28 -26.05 10.38
CA VAL A 239 27.60 -26.58 10.00
C VAL A 239 28.62 -26.19 11.06
N ASP A 240 29.12 -27.16 11.81
CA ASP A 240 30.18 -26.91 12.78
C ASP A 240 31.51 -26.64 12.06
N SER A 241 32.05 -25.44 12.24
CA SER A 241 33.32 -25.03 11.66
C SER A 241 33.92 -23.85 12.43
N ALA A 242 35.25 -23.80 12.49
CA ALA A 242 35.97 -22.67 13.10
C ALA A 242 35.66 -21.32 12.41
N TYR A 243 35.32 -21.35 11.11
CA TYR A 243 34.85 -20.17 10.37
C TYR A 243 33.51 -19.67 10.93
N ASN A 244 32.51 -20.55 11.06
CA ASN A 244 31.19 -20.17 11.60
C ASN A 244 31.29 -19.74 13.07
N GLU A 245 32.12 -20.38 13.87
CA GLU A 245 32.33 -19.98 15.26
C GLU A 245 32.99 -18.59 15.37
N GLY A 246 34.01 -18.32 14.53
CA GLY A 246 34.65 -17.02 14.43
C GLY A 246 33.70 -15.92 13.93
N TRP A 247 32.90 -16.23 12.92
CA TRP A 247 31.85 -15.34 12.40
C TRP A 247 30.80 -15.02 13.48
N ARG A 248 30.30 -16.02 14.23
CA ARG A 248 29.37 -15.80 15.36
C ARG A 248 29.96 -14.90 16.45
N LYS A 249 31.24 -15.07 16.78
CA LYS A 249 31.96 -14.20 17.73
C LYS A 249 32.09 -12.78 17.18
N GLY A 250 32.37 -12.63 15.89
CA GLY A 250 32.39 -11.34 15.19
C GLY A 250 31.05 -10.61 15.21
N VAL A 251 29.95 -11.29 14.88
CA VAL A 251 28.59 -10.72 14.91
C VAL A 251 28.21 -10.24 16.31
N ARG A 252 28.41 -11.06 17.34
CA ARG A 252 28.19 -10.64 18.74
C ARG A 252 29.02 -9.43 19.13
N SER A 253 30.30 -9.41 18.77
CA SER A 253 31.20 -8.29 19.07
C SER A 253 30.78 -7.00 18.37
N ALA A 254 30.30 -7.08 17.12
CA ALA A 254 29.80 -5.94 16.37
C ALA A 254 28.48 -5.38 16.94
N LEU A 255 27.56 -6.24 17.38
CA LEU A 255 26.32 -5.82 18.06
C LEU A 255 26.61 -5.10 19.38
N ILE A 256 27.48 -5.68 20.22
CA ILE A 256 27.93 -5.05 21.48
C ILE A 256 28.61 -3.70 21.20
N ALA A 257 29.52 -3.62 20.22
CA ALA A 257 30.22 -2.39 19.87
C ALA A 257 29.31 -1.30 19.28
N THR A 258 28.18 -1.68 18.66
CA THR A 258 27.16 -0.75 18.14
C THR A 258 26.07 -0.43 19.16
N GLY A 259 26.13 -1.00 20.37
CA GLY A 259 25.13 -0.80 21.43
C GLY A 259 23.77 -1.43 21.13
N LYS A 260 23.70 -2.38 20.18
CA LYS A 260 22.50 -3.13 19.85
C LYS A 260 22.48 -4.47 20.59
N SER A 261 21.35 -4.79 21.23
CA SER A 261 21.08 -6.14 21.74
C SER A 261 20.01 -6.78 20.87
N ILE A 262 20.25 -8.00 20.41
CA ILE A 262 19.31 -8.80 19.63
C ILE A 262 19.17 -10.15 20.34
N GLY A 263 17.96 -10.44 20.80
CA GLY A 263 17.64 -11.70 21.49
C GLY A 263 17.95 -12.91 20.61
N GLY A 264 18.56 -13.95 21.21
CA GLY A 264 19.09 -15.13 20.52
C GLY A 264 20.48 -14.94 19.90
N ILE A 265 21.05 -13.72 19.91
CA ILE A 265 22.43 -13.47 19.48
C ILE A 265 23.31 -12.97 20.63
N THR A 266 22.88 -11.95 21.37
CA THR A 266 23.69 -11.27 22.40
C THR A 266 23.30 -11.57 23.84
N ASP A 267 22.39 -12.52 24.06
CA ASP A 267 21.99 -13.02 25.38
C ASP A 267 23.08 -13.91 26.03
#